data_AF-A0AAN8R133-F1
#
_entry.id   AF-A0AAN8R133-F1
#
_cell.length_a   1.000
_cell.length_b   1.000
_cell.length_c   1.000
_cell.angle_alpha   90.00
_cell.angle_beta   90.00
_cell.angle_gamma   90.00
#
_symmetry.space_group_name_H-M   'P 1'
#
loop_
_entity.id
_entity.type
_entity.pdbx_description
1 polymer ?
#
loop_
_entity_poly.entity_id
_entity_poly.type
_entity_poly.pdbx_seq_one_letter_code
_entity_poly.pdbx_strand_id
1 'polypeptide(L)' 'MTTFVGRFRQTMDSSQNVYNEDTSALVERLDYLERALFRAGQSGLNSFQSWERGHASTLTASSLVLNYRKRKIADL' A
#
# COMPACT_ATOMS: atom_id res chain seq x y z
N MET A 1 13.26 20.95 -10.18
CA MET A 1 12.82 20.62 -8.81
C MET A 1 11.45 21.21 -8.42
N THR A 2 10.74 21.91 -9.32
CA THR A 2 9.44 22.54 -9.00
C THR A 2 8.21 21.67 -9.32
N THR A 3 8.36 20.67 -10.20
CA THR A 3 7.26 19.82 -10.68
C THR A 3 6.73 18.86 -9.63
N PHE A 4 7.61 18.15 -8.90
CA PHE A 4 7.19 17.24 -7.83
C PHE A 4 6.48 17.98 -6.69
N VAL A 5 7.04 19.10 -6.24
CA VAL A 5 6.45 19.91 -5.15
C VAL A 5 5.04 20.39 -5.50
N GLY A 6 4.81 20.77 -6.77
CA GLY A 6 3.48 21.19 -7.24
C GLY A 6 2.46 20.06 -7.29
N ARG A 7 2.90 18.82 -7.57
CA ARG A 7 2.01 17.64 -7.66
C ARG A 7 1.83 16.90 -6.35
N PHE A 8 2.73 17.10 -5.39
CA PHE A 8 2.74 16.42 -4.09
C PHE A 8 1.39 16.49 -3.36
N ARG A 9 0.83 17.70 -3.22
CA ARG A 9 -0.44 17.91 -2.50
C ARG A 9 -1.57 17.12 -3.16
N GLN A 10 -1.69 17.21 -4.48
CA GLN A 10 -2.70 16.51 -5.26
C GLN A 10 -2.57 14.99 -5.13
N THR A 11 -1.35 14.45 -5.30
CA THR A 11 -1.10 13.01 -5.15
C THR A 11 -1.46 12.52 -3.75
N MET A 12 -1.12 13.30 -2.71
CA MET A 12 -1.42 12.95 -1.33
C MET A 12 -2.92 12.98 -1.04
N ASP A 13 -3.62 14.05 -1.44
CA ASP A 13 -5.08 14.15 -1.30
C ASP A 13 -5.80 13.00 -2.02
N SER A 14 -5.44 12.71 -3.27
CA SER A 14 -6.05 11.62 -4.02
C SER A 14 -5.76 10.26 -3.38
N SER A 15 -4.58 10.05 -2.77
CA SER A 15 -4.24 8.79 -2.12
C SER A 15 -5.01 8.54 -0.81
N GLN A 16 -5.54 9.58 -0.18
CA GLN A 16 -6.21 9.48 1.13
C GLN A 16 -7.73 9.66 1.05
N ASN A 17 -8.25 10.21 -0.05
CA ASN A 17 -9.68 10.47 -0.24
C ASN A 17 -10.39 9.42 -1.12
N VAL A 18 -9.65 8.50 -1.74
CA VAL A 18 -10.19 7.45 -2.59
C VAL A 18 -10.17 6.12 -1.84
N TYR A 19 -11.31 5.73 -1.28
CA TYR A 19 -11.49 4.44 -0.63
C TYR A 19 -12.39 3.54 -1.48
N ASN A 20 -11.91 2.36 -1.88
CA ASN A 20 -12.61 1.40 -2.75
C ASN A 20 -12.97 1.85 -4.18
N GLU A 21 -12.41 2.95 -4.70
CA GLU A 21 -12.57 3.29 -6.13
C GLU A 21 -11.40 2.75 -6.97
N ASP A 22 -11.64 2.58 -8.27
CA ASP A 22 -10.61 2.17 -9.22
C ASP A 22 -9.58 3.29 -9.41
N THR A 23 -8.43 3.14 -8.75
CA THR A 23 -7.32 4.10 -8.84
C THR A 23 -6.40 3.86 -10.06
N SER A 24 -6.69 2.85 -10.90
CA SER A 24 -5.79 2.42 -11.99
C SER A 24 -5.46 3.55 -12.96
N ALA A 25 -6.47 4.27 -13.45
CA ALA A 25 -6.29 5.38 -14.39
C ALA A 25 -5.52 6.56 -13.79
N LEU A 26 -5.65 6.79 -12.48
CA LEU A 26 -4.90 7.83 -11.78
C LEU A 26 -3.43 7.44 -11.62
N VAL A 27 -3.17 6.22 -11.15
CA VAL A 27 -1.83 5.68 -10.90
C VAL A 27 -1.01 5.57 -12.19
N GLU A 28 -1.65 5.28 -13.33
CA GLU A 28 -0.99 5.24 -14.64
C GLU A 28 -0.28 6.55 -14.99
N ARG A 29 -0.85 7.70 -14.58
CA ARG A 29 -0.33 9.05 -14.88
C ARG A 29 0.75 9.54 -13.89
N LEU A 30 1.01 8.79 -12.82
CA LEU A 30 2.00 9.13 -11.81
C LEU A 30 3.39 8.61 -12.20
N ASP A 31 4.42 9.38 -11.90
CA ASP A 31 5.79 8.92 -12.00
C ASP A 31 6.15 7.92 -10.88
N TYR A 32 7.35 7.34 -10.92
CA TYR A 32 7.75 6.32 -9.95
C TYR A 32 7.66 6.80 -8.49
N LEU A 33 8.07 8.04 -8.21
CA LEU A 33 8.13 8.56 -6.85
C LEU A 33 6.73 8.95 -6.37
N GLU A 34 5.92 9.54 -7.24
CA GLU A 34 4.51 9.82 -6.99
C GLU A 34 3.71 8.53 -6.75
N ARG A 35 3.98 7.45 -7.49
CA ARG A 35 3.39 6.13 -7.26
C ARG A 35 3.77 5.56 -5.90
N ALA A 36 5.03 5.70 -5.49
CA ALA A 36 5.48 5.25 -4.18
C ALA A 36 4.77 6.00 -3.04
N LEU A 37 4.66 7.33 -3.17
CA LEU A 37 3.91 8.17 -2.22
C LEU A 37 2.42 7.79 -2.18
N PHE A 38 1.79 7.62 -3.35
CA PHE A 38 0.38 7.25 -3.46
C PHE A 38 0.10 5.89 -2.79
N ARG A 39 0.97 4.90 -3.02
CA ARG A 39 0.87 3.57 -2.36
C ARG A 39 1.02 3.67 -0.84
N ALA A 40 1.93 4.50 -0.35
CA ALA A 40 2.07 4.72 1.09
C ALA A 40 0.81 5.35 1.70
N GLY A 41 0.23 6.36 1.03
CA GLY A 41 -1.04 6.98 1.45
C GLY A 41 -2.20 5.99 1.50
N GLN A 42 -2.38 5.20 0.44
CA GLN A 42 -3.40 4.15 0.37
C GLN A 42 -3.21 3.05 1.43
N SER A 43 -1.96 2.64 1.69
CA SER A 43 -1.66 1.67 2.75
C SER A 43 -2.05 2.20 4.14
N GLY A 44 -1.78 3.48 4.41
CA GLY A 44 -2.19 4.15 5.65
C GLY A 44 -3.72 4.21 5.79
N LEU A 45 -4.42 4.66 4.74
CA LEU A 45 -5.89 4.73 4.72
C LEU A 45 -6.53 3.37 4.97
N ASN A 46 -6.07 2.33 4.27
CA ASN A 46 -6.59 0.97 4.43
C ASN A 46 -6.35 0.41 5.83
N SER A 47 -5.17 0.69 6.40
CA SER A 47 -4.83 0.26 7.77
C SER A 47 -5.71 0.96 8.80
N PHE A 48 -5.91 2.27 8.64
CA PHE A 48 -6.79 3.05 9.51
C PHE A 48 -8.24 2.56 9.43
N GLN A 49 -8.78 2.34 8.23
CA GLN A 49 -10.13 1.81 8.02
C GLN A 49 -10.29 0.39 8.60
N SER A 50 -9.25 -0.44 8.50
CA SER A 50 -9.25 -1.79 9.10
C SER A 50 -9.27 -1.72 10.63
N TRP A 51 -8.54 -0.77 11.21
CA TRP A 51 -8.53 -0.50 12.65
C TRP A 51 -9.86 0.07 13.14
N GLU A 52 -10.41 1.08 12.46
CA GLU A 52 -11.69 1.73 12.79
C GLU A 52 -12.85 0.71 12.83
N ARG A 53 -12.83 -0.27 11.92
CA ARG A 53 -13.84 -1.35 11.85
C ARG A 53 -13.56 -2.53 12.77
N GLY A 54 -12.50 -2.49 13.58
CA GLY A 54 -12.10 -3.56 14.48
C GLY A 54 -11.45 -4.78 13.81
N HIS A 55 -11.20 -4.77 12.50
CA HIS A 55 -10.54 -5.89 11.81
C HIS A 55 -9.05 -6.02 12.16
N ALA A 56 -8.43 -4.98 12.71
CA ALA A 56 -7.04 -4.99 13.14
C ALA A 56 -6.78 -5.87 14.39
N SER A 57 -7.83 -6.34 15.08
CA SER A 57 -7.66 -7.26 16.23
C SER A 57 -7.36 -8.70 15.82
N THR A 58 -7.59 -9.06 14.55
CA THR A 58 -7.35 -10.41 14.04
C THR A 58 -5.87 -10.60 13.73
N LEU A 59 -5.20 -11.45 14.52
CA LEU A 59 -3.81 -11.82 14.24
C LEU A 59 -3.75 -12.74 13.02
N THR A 60 -3.07 -12.28 11.97
CA THR A 60 -2.82 -13.06 10.75
C THR A 60 -1.35 -13.46 10.67
N ALA A 61 -1.08 -14.59 10.02
CA ALA A 61 0.30 -15.02 9.79
C ALA A 61 1.02 -14.02 8.86
N SER A 62 2.21 -13.59 9.27
CA SER A 62 3.05 -12.72 8.44
C SER A 62 3.33 -13.37 7.09
N SER A 63 3.48 -12.54 6.04
CA SER A 63 3.87 -12.98 4.70
C SER A 63 5.18 -13.77 4.71
N LEU A 64 6.09 -13.48 5.65
CA LEU A 64 7.33 -14.25 5.84
C LEU A 64 7.03 -15.72 6.19
N VAL A 65 6.04 -15.96 7.05
CA VAL A 65 5.64 -17.31 7.47
C VAL A 65 4.89 -18.00 6.33
N LEU A 66 3.98 -17.29 5.67
CA LEU A 66 3.20 -17.84 4.54
C LEU A 66 4.09 -18.22 3.35
N ASN A 67 5.12 -17.42 3.06
CA ASN A 67 6.04 -17.65 1.94
C ASN A 67 7.25 -18.53 2.32
N TYR A 68 7.36 -18.97 3.58
CA TYR A 68 8.46 -19.81 4.02
C TYR A 68 8.35 -21.22 3.42
N ARG A 69 9.15 -21.52 2.40
CA ARG A 69 9.35 -22.89 1.91
C ARG A 69 10.37 -23.61 2.79
N LYS A 70 9.95 -24.61 3.56
CA LYS A 70 10.89 -25.55 4.22
C LYS A 70 11.81 -26.15 3.14
N ARG A 71 13.12 -26.02 3.32
CA ARG A 71 14.12 -26.73 2.51
C ARG A 71 13.98 -28.24 2.78
N LYS A 72 13.98 -29.07 1.74
CA LYS A 72 14.13 -30.53 1.92
C LYS A 72 15.49 -30.77 2.57
N ILE A 73 15.50 -31.44 3.71
CA ILE A 73 16.73 -32.08 4.20
C ILE A 73 17.02 -33.16 3.17
N ALA A 74 18.14 -33.04 2.45
CA ALA A 74 18.64 -34.17 1.70
C ALA A 74 19.11 -35.18 2.76
N ASP A 75 18.41 -36.30 2.89
CA ASP A 75 18.94 -37.45 3.62
C ASP A 75 20.26 -37.85 2.95
N LEU A 76 21.32 -37.88 3.76
CA LEU A 76 22.63 -38.40 3.39
C LEU A 76 22.61 -39.93 3.42
#